data_AF-A0A0A9DS54-F1
#
_entry.id   AF-A0A0A9DS54-F1
#
_cell.length_a   1.000
_cell.length_b   1.000
_cell.length_c   1.000
_cell.angle_alpha   90.00
_cell.angle_beta   90.00
_cell.angle_gamma   90.00
#
_symmetry.space_group_name_H-M   'P 1'
#
loop_
_entity.id
_entity.type
_entity.pdbx_description
1 polymer ?
#
loop_
_entity_poly.entity_id
_entity_poly.type
_entity_poly.pdbx_seq_one_letter_code
_entity_poly.pdbx_strand_id
1 'polypeptide(L)'
;MPEETKKPGGGGGGDGADIYNVQAAEILANEALLLPINEAAPIYEKLLATFPTAAKYWKQYVQAYMATNNDEATKQIFSRCLLNCLHINLWCCYINFIRRVNDKRGSEGLDETKKAFDFMLNYVGNDAASGPVWMEYIAFLKSMPAVMPQEESHRMTTVRKVYQKAILVPTNHVEQLWKDYENFENSVSRTLAKGLLSEYQPKFNSAKAVYRERKKYIDDIDWNVLAIPPTGSYKEEQQCMAWKRLLAFEKGNPQRIDATTANRRVTFTYEQCLMYLYHHPDIWYDYAMWHAKNGSLDSAAKIFQRALKAIPDSEVLKYAFAEMEESRGAIQTAKTIYESLIAENANVTSLAHIQFIRFLRRSEGIEAARKYFLDARKSPSCTYHVYVAYATIAFCLDKDAKVAQSVFEAGLKRFMHEPGYILEYADFLCRLNDDRNVRALFERALSLLPAEESIEVWKRFAQFEKIYGDLSSMLKVRGCTY
;
A
#
# COMPACT_ATOMS: atom_id res chain seq x y z
N MET A 1 -46.76 9.05 -20.04
CA MET A 1 -45.43 8.42 -20.08
C MET A 1 -44.96 8.25 -18.64
N PRO A 2 -44.96 7.02 -18.10
CA PRO A 2 -44.33 6.70 -16.83
C PRO A 2 -42.86 6.29 -17.04
N GLU A 3 -42.03 6.62 -16.05
CA GLU A 3 -40.59 6.32 -15.98
C GLU A 3 -40.32 4.82 -15.90
N GLU A 4 -39.46 4.31 -16.77
CA GLU A 4 -38.94 2.95 -16.71
C GLU A 4 -37.84 2.81 -15.65
N THR A 5 -38.20 2.16 -14.55
CA THR A 5 -37.29 1.60 -13.56
C THR A 5 -36.41 0.51 -14.17
N LYS A 6 -35.09 0.75 -14.23
CA LYS A 6 -34.08 -0.25 -14.62
C LYS A 6 -33.83 -1.21 -13.44
N LYS A 7 -34.18 -2.49 -13.62
CA LYS A 7 -33.83 -3.60 -12.71
C LYS A 7 -32.31 -3.86 -12.71
N PRO A 8 -31.69 -4.20 -11.57
CA PRO A 8 -30.37 -4.84 -11.57
C PRO A 8 -30.52 -6.32 -11.96
N GLY A 9 -29.82 -6.74 -13.00
CA GLY A 9 -29.75 -8.14 -13.43
C GLY A 9 -28.97 -8.98 -12.43
N GLY A 10 -29.53 -10.14 -12.07
CA GLY A 10 -28.90 -11.17 -11.24
C GLY A 10 -27.55 -11.65 -11.80
N GLY A 11 -26.64 -12.14 -10.98
CA GLY A 11 -26.88 -13.16 -9.97
C GLY A 11 -26.33 -14.47 -10.50
N GLY A 12 -24.99 -14.57 -10.56
CA GLY A 12 -24.26 -15.82 -10.73
C GLY A 12 -23.81 -16.29 -9.36
N GLY A 13 -24.44 -17.35 -8.86
CA GLY A 13 -24.24 -17.86 -7.50
C GLY A 13 -22.86 -18.46 -7.28
N GLY A 14 -22.21 -17.97 -6.23
CA GLY A 14 -21.39 -18.78 -5.33
C GLY A 14 -21.91 -18.50 -3.93
N ASP A 15 -22.49 -19.51 -3.27
CA ASP A 15 -22.95 -19.45 -1.88
C ASP A 15 -21.72 -19.46 -0.94
N GLY A 16 -20.87 -18.45 -1.08
CA GLY A 16 -19.67 -18.23 -0.29
C GLY A 16 -19.96 -17.10 0.68
N ALA A 17 -20.13 -17.41 1.96
CA ALA A 17 -20.24 -16.41 3.01
C ALA A 17 -19.11 -15.37 2.85
N ASP A 18 -19.44 -14.08 2.91
CA ASP A 18 -18.47 -12.99 2.92
C ASP A 18 -17.45 -13.26 4.03
N ILE A 19 -16.24 -13.69 3.62
CA ILE A 19 -15.18 -14.09 4.54
C ILE A 19 -14.71 -12.90 5.39
N TYR A 20 -14.96 -11.66 4.93
CA TYR A 20 -14.62 -10.42 5.63
C TYR A 20 -15.77 -9.88 6.48
N ASN A 21 -16.82 -10.67 6.74
CA ASN A 21 -17.91 -10.26 7.61
C ASN A 21 -17.43 -10.00 9.05
N VAL A 22 -17.33 -8.71 9.40
CA VAL A 22 -16.82 -8.24 10.69
C VAL A 22 -17.68 -8.72 11.86
N GLN A 23 -19.01 -8.74 11.72
CA GLN A 23 -19.91 -9.17 12.79
C GLN A 23 -19.72 -10.65 13.12
N ALA A 24 -19.61 -11.50 12.09
CA ALA A 24 -19.34 -12.92 12.26
C ALA A 24 -17.97 -13.14 12.92
N ALA A 25 -16.96 -12.38 12.50
CA ALA A 25 -15.62 -12.43 13.11
C ALA A 25 -15.64 -12.04 14.60
N GLU A 26 -16.40 -11.01 14.97
CA GLU A 26 -16.55 -10.59 16.37
C GLU A 26 -17.27 -11.62 17.23
N ILE A 27 -18.31 -12.26 16.71
CA ILE A 27 -19.02 -13.34 17.41
C ILE A 27 -18.05 -14.50 17.68
N LEU A 28 -17.30 -14.94 16.67
CA LEU A 28 -16.31 -16.01 16.81
C LEU A 28 -15.20 -15.65 17.81
N ALA A 29 -14.71 -14.42 17.78
CA ALA A 29 -13.69 -13.95 18.70
C ALA A 29 -14.21 -13.93 20.15
N ASN A 30 -15.47 -13.52 20.36
CA ASN A 30 -16.10 -13.51 21.69
C ASN A 30 -16.34 -14.93 22.22
N GLU A 31 -16.75 -15.85 21.36
CA GLU A 31 -16.88 -17.27 21.70
C GLU A 31 -15.54 -17.87 22.11
N ALA A 32 -14.47 -17.61 21.34
CA ALA A 32 -13.13 -18.12 21.61
C ALA A 32 -12.56 -17.68 22.97
N LEU A 33 -13.02 -16.56 23.55
CA LEU A 33 -12.62 -16.12 24.89
C LEU A 33 -13.16 -17.02 26.01
N LEU A 34 -14.25 -17.74 25.75
CA LEU A 34 -14.91 -18.62 26.72
C LEU A 34 -14.42 -20.07 26.64
N LEU A 35 -13.66 -20.40 25.60
CA LEU A 35 -13.19 -21.75 25.31
C LEU A 35 -11.78 -21.99 25.86
N PRO A 36 -11.44 -23.26 26.17
CA PRO A 36 -10.07 -23.63 26.48
C PRO A 36 -9.18 -23.49 25.24
N ILE A 37 -7.87 -23.28 25.46
CA ILE A 37 -6.93 -22.90 24.38
C ILE A 37 -6.86 -23.90 23.22
N ASN A 38 -7.07 -25.19 23.48
CA ASN A 38 -7.09 -26.25 22.47
C ASN A 38 -8.24 -26.06 21.46
N GLU A 39 -9.39 -25.54 21.90
CA GLU A 39 -10.55 -25.28 21.06
C GLU A 39 -10.55 -23.84 20.51
N ALA A 40 -10.02 -22.88 21.28
CA ALA A 40 -9.92 -21.49 20.87
C ALA A 40 -8.84 -21.24 19.79
N ALA A 41 -7.72 -21.98 19.83
CA ALA A 41 -6.60 -21.76 18.91
C ALA A 41 -6.99 -21.89 17.42
N PRO A 42 -7.70 -22.95 16.96
CA PRO A 42 -8.19 -23.03 15.59
C PRO A 42 -9.08 -21.85 15.17
N ILE A 43 -9.88 -21.29 16.09
CA ILE A 43 -10.73 -20.14 15.83
C ILE A 43 -9.86 -18.90 15.60
N TYR A 44 -8.86 -18.65 16.46
CA TYR A 44 -7.93 -17.53 16.27
C TYR A 44 -7.11 -17.69 14.99
N GLU A 45 -6.63 -18.88 14.65
CA GLU A 45 -5.90 -19.12 13.39
C GLU A 45 -6.77 -18.81 12.17
N LYS A 46 -8.06 -19.19 12.20
CA LYS A 46 -9.02 -18.83 11.14
C LYS A 46 -9.23 -17.31 11.06
N LEU A 47 -9.47 -16.64 12.19
CA LEU A 47 -9.66 -15.20 12.24
C LEU A 47 -8.43 -14.44 11.72
N LEU A 48 -7.22 -14.89 12.08
CA LEU A 48 -5.96 -14.24 11.72
C LEU A 48 -5.50 -14.59 10.30
N ALA A 49 -5.97 -15.69 9.71
CA ALA A 49 -5.82 -15.94 8.28
C ALA A 49 -6.60 -14.92 7.44
N THR A 50 -7.79 -14.50 7.91
CA THR A 50 -8.61 -13.47 7.25
C THR A 50 -8.15 -12.05 7.61
N PHE A 51 -7.87 -11.79 8.89
CA PHE A 51 -7.52 -10.47 9.42
C PHE A 51 -6.11 -10.49 10.04
N PRO A 52 -5.05 -10.60 9.21
CA PRO A 52 -3.68 -10.80 9.69
C PRO A 52 -3.13 -9.63 10.51
N THR A 53 -3.68 -8.42 10.33
CA THR A 53 -3.28 -7.20 11.03
C THR A 53 -4.13 -6.88 12.26
N ALA A 54 -5.11 -7.71 12.61
CA ALA A 54 -6.02 -7.47 13.73
C ALA A 54 -5.33 -7.66 15.09
N ALA A 55 -4.75 -6.59 15.60
CA ALA A 55 -4.05 -6.59 16.88
C ALA A 55 -4.93 -7.06 18.06
N LYS A 56 -6.24 -6.81 17.99
CA LYS A 56 -7.24 -7.31 18.96
C LYS A 56 -7.19 -8.84 19.06
N TYR A 57 -7.27 -9.53 17.93
CA TYR A 57 -7.29 -11.00 17.88
C TYR A 57 -5.93 -11.60 18.23
N TRP A 58 -4.82 -11.00 17.77
CA TRP A 58 -3.48 -11.42 18.21
C TRP A 58 -3.30 -11.30 19.73
N LYS A 59 -3.76 -10.19 20.33
CA LYS A 59 -3.67 -9.97 21.77
C LYS A 59 -4.48 -11.02 22.53
N GLN A 60 -5.73 -11.27 22.13
CA GLN A 60 -6.59 -12.29 22.75
C GLN A 60 -5.94 -13.68 22.67
N TYR A 61 -5.42 -14.03 21.50
CA TYR A 61 -4.78 -15.32 21.27
C TYR A 61 -3.54 -15.53 22.15
N VAL A 62 -2.67 -14.53 22.23
CA VAL A 62 -1.49 -14.58 23.10
C VAL A 62 -1.89 -14.64 24.58
N GLN A 63 -2.87 -13.84 25.01
CA GLN A 63 -3.34 -13.84 26.39
C GLN A 63 -3.91 -15.21 26.81
N ALA A 64 -4.57 -15.92 25.90
CA ALA A 64 -5.08 -17.26 26.15
C ALA A 64 -3.95 -18.27 26.40
N TYR A 65 -2.85 -18.26 25.63
CA TYR A 65 -1.67 -19.09 25.90
C TYR A 65 -0.89 -18.65 27.15
N MET A 66 -0.86 -17.35 27.44
CA MET A 66 -0.26 -16.85 28.67
C MET A 66 -1.02 -17.35 29.90
N ALA A 67 -2.36 -17.45 29.84
CA ALA A 67 -3.18 -17.96 30.93
C ALA A 67 -2.91 -19.45 31.22
N THR A 68 -2.50 -20.24 30.22
CA THR A 68 -2.10 -21.64 30.41
C THR A 68 -0.63 -21.83 30.80
N ASN A 69 0.12 -20.74 31.03
CA ASN A 69 1.56 -20.76 31.32
C ASN A 69 2.41 -21.53 30.28
N ASN A 70 1.98 -21.55 29.01
CA ASN A 70 2.76 -22.15 27.94
C ASN A 70 3.68 -21.10 27.31
N ASP A 71 4.85 -20.91 27.93
CA ASP A 71 5.79 -19.85 27.52
C ASP A 71 6.36 -20.06 26.11
N GLU A 72 6.58 -21.31 25.70
CA GLU A 72 7.12 -21.62 24.38
C GLU A 72 6.13 -21.29 23.26
N ALA A 73 4.88 -21.74 23.40
CA ALA A 73 3.82 -21.37 22.47
C ALA A 73 3.60 -19.85 22.43
N THR A 74 3.62 -19.20 23.60
CA THR A 74 3.49 -17.74 23.69
C THR A 74 4.57 -17.00 22.89
N LYS A 75 5.84 -17.42 23.01
CA LYS A 75 6.95 -16.86 22.22
C LYS A 75 6.77 -17.06 20.72
N GLN A 76 6.29 -18.22 20.30
CA GLN A 76 6.02 -18.53 18.89
C GLN A 76 4.89 -17.67 18.32
N ILE A 77 3.86 -17.35 19.10
CA ILE A 77 2.82 -16.43 18.64
C ILE A 77 3.37 -15.00 18.53
N PHE A 78 4.15 -14.52 19.51
CA PHE A 78 4.77 -13.20 19.45
C PHE A 78 5.71 -13.03 18.24
N SER A 79 6.48 -14.06 17.88
CA SER A 79 7.37 -13.99 16.72
C SER A 79 6.63 -13.85 15.39
N ARG A 80 5.37 -14.29 15.32
CA ARG A 80 4.50 -14.15 14.14
C ARG A 80 3.86 -12.76 14.03
N CYS A 81 3.53 -12.12 15.15
CA CYS A 81 2.67 -10.94 15.14
C CYS A 81 3.39 -9.61 15.43
N LEU A 82 4.43 -9.57 16.28
CA LEU A 82 4.97 -8.31 16.80
C LEU A 82 5.46 -7.34 15.72
N LEU A 83 6.18 -7.85 14.72
CA LEU A 83 6.73 -7.01 13.64
C LEU A 83 5.74 -6.72 12.51
N ASN A 84 4.61 -7.44 12.49
CA ASN A 84 3.55 -7.26 11.49
C ASN A 84 2.39 -6.41 12.03
N CYS A 85 2.24 -6.32 13.35
CA CYS A 85 1.19 -5.58 14.05
C CYS A 85 1.83 -4.66 15.09
N LEU A 86 2.14 -3.43 14.70
CA LEU A 86 2.80 -2.44 15.56
C LEU A 86 1.84 -1.77 16.57
N HIS A 87 0.92 -2.52 17.16
CA HIS A 87 -0.10 -1.98 18.07
C HIS A 87 0.40 -1.90 19.52
N ILE A 88 0.30 -0.72 20.15
CA ILE A 88 0.83 -0.48 21.50
C ILE A 88 0.36 -1.52 22.53
N ASN A 89 -0.93 -1.85 22.56
CA ASN A 89 -1.49 -2.82 23.51
C ASN A 89 -0.98 -4.25 23.32
N LEU A 90 -0.61 -4.65 22.10
CA LEU A 90 -0.03 -5.97 21.83
C LEU A 90 1.41 -6.02 22.36
N TRP A 91 2.16 -4.96 22.13
CA TRP A 91 3.52 -4.80 22.65
C TRP A 91 3.58 -4.67 24.18
N CYS A 92 2.60 -4.03 24.82
CA CYS A 92 2.48 -4.05 26.29
C CYS A 92 2.23 -5.48 26.80
N CYS A 93 1.45 -6.29 26.09
CA CYS A 93 1.26 -7.71 26.41
C CYS A 93 2.59 -8.48 26.36
N TYR A 94 3.43 -8.17 25.36
CA TYR A 94 4.78 -8.74 25.23
C TYR A 94 5.67 -8.37 26.42
N ILE A 95 5.73 -7.10 26.83
CA ILE A 95 6.51 -6.70 28.01
C ILE A 95 6.02 -7.40 29.26
N ASN A 96 4.70 -7.50 29.47
CA ASN A 96 4.14 -8.21 30.61
C ASN A 96 4.55 -9.69 30.63
N PHE A 97 4.57 -10.34 29.46
CA PHE A 97 5.07 -11.71 29.33
C PHE A 97 6.54 -11.82 29.68
N ILE A 98 7.40 -10.97 29.10
CA ILE A 98 8.84 -11.00 29.36
C ILE A 98 9.15 -10.77 30.85
N ARG A 99 8.47 -9.80 31.48
CA ARG A 99 8.59 -9.54 32.93
C ARG A 99 8.24 -10.79 33.74
N ARG A 100 7.11 -11.44 33.44
CA ARG A 100 6.67 -12.66 34.13
C ARG A 100 7.69 -13.79 34.01
N VAL A 101 8.19 -14.04 32.80
CA VAL A 101 9.15 -15.13 32.53
C VAL A 101 10.49 -14.89 33.24
N ASN A 102 10.90 -13.62 33.34
CA ASN A 102 12.20 -13.25 33.89
C ASN A 102 12.19 -12.88 35.37
N ASP A 103 11.03 -12.81 36.02
CA ASP A 103 10.88 -12.35 37.42
C ASP A 103 11.78 -13.11 38.41
N LYS A 104 11.95 -14.41 38.19
CA LYS A 104 12.75 -15.30 39.06
C LYS A 104 14.23 -15.41 38.68
N ARG A 105 14.68 -14.71 37.62
CA ARG A 105 16.05 -14.82 37.07
C ARG A 105 17.02 -13.78 37.63
N GLY A 106 16.63 -13.02 38.65
CA GLY A 106 17.49 -12.04 39.30
C GLY A 106 18.01 -10.97 38.34
N SER A 107 19.30 -10.62 38.43
CA SER A 107 19.92 -9.56 37.62
C SER A 107 19.90 -9.83 36.11
N GLU A 108 20.08 -11.07 35.69
CA GLU A 108 19.99 -11.47 34.28
C GLU A 108 18.58 -11.23 33.73
N GLY A 109 17.56 -11.60 34.51
CA GLY A 109 16.15 -11.36 34.14
C GLY A 109 15.81 -9.88 34.00
N LEU A 110 16.38 -9.03 34.86
CA LEU A 110 16.21 -7.58 34.76
C LEU A 110 16.88 -7.01 33.51
N ASP A 111 18.08 -7.48 33.15
CA ASP A 111 18.76 -7.05 31.93
C ASP A 111 18.00 -7.47 30.66
N GLU A 112 17.46 -8.69 30.62
CA GLU A 112 16.60 -9.15 29.52
C GLU A 112 15.30 -8.33 29.43
N THR A 113 14.70 -7.98 30.56
CA THR A 113 13.52 -7.11 30.60
C THR A 113 13.85 -5.70 30.09
N LYS A 114 15.01 -5.15 30.46
CA LYS A 114 15.51 -3.87 29.94
C LYS A 114 15.68 -3.91 28.42
N LYS A 115 16.32 -4.95 27.89
CA LYS A 115 16.47 -5.18 26.44
C LYS A 115 15.11 -5.27 25.75
N ALA A 116 14.13 -5.91 26.36
CA ALA A 116 12.78 -5.99 25.82
C ALA A 116 12.07 -4.63 25.76
N PHE A 117 12.22 -3.77 26.78
CA PHE A 117 11.74 -2.39 26.72
C PHE A 117 12.44 -1.58 25.61
N ASP A 118 13.77 -1.65 25.51
CA ASP A 118 14.51 -0.97 24.45
C ASP A 118 14.07 -1.47 23.06
N PHE A 119 13.85 -2.77 22.91
CA PHE A 119 13.32 -3.39 21.70
C PHE A 119 11.92 -2.85 21.37
N MET A 120 10.98 -2.86 22.31
CA MET A 120 9.63 -2.31 22.12
C MET A 120 9.68 -0.83 21.69
N LEU A 121 10.45 0.00 22.39
CA LEU A 121 10.51 1.44 22.14
C LEU A 121 11.15 1.78 20.80
N ASN A 122 11.99 0.90 20.24
CA ASN A 122 12.51 1.08 18.89
C ASN A 122 11.42 0.95 17.80
N TYR A 123 10.35 0.19 18.06
CA TYR A 123 9.26 -0.03 17.10
C TYR A 123 8.05 0.86 17.38
N VAL A 124 7.54 0.86 18.62
CA VAL A 124 6.29 1.56 19.01
C VAL A 124 6.53 2.80 19.87
N GLY A 125 7.78 3.17 20.14
CA GLY A 125 8.10 4.33 20.98
C GLY A 125 7.72 5.68 20.36
N ASN A 126 7.42 5.74 19.06
CA ASN A 126 6.93 6.96 18.37
C ASN A 126 5.40 7.09 18.35
N ASP A 127 4.69 6.08 18.85
CA ASP A 127 3.24 6.06 18.94
C ASP A 127 2.75 7.18 19.87
N ALA A 128 1.66 7.85 19.50
CA ALA A 128 1.09 8.92 20.30
C ALA A 128 0.59 8.43 21.67
N ALA A 129 0.19 7.16 21.77
CA ALA A 129 -0.22 6.49 22.98
C ALA A 129 0.93 5.78 23.73
N SER A 130 2.19 5.94 23.31
CA SER A 130 3.36 5.30 23.97
C SER A 130 3.75 5.91 25.32
N GLY A 131 3.15 7.05 25.72
CA GLY A 131 3.47 7.76 26.96
C GLY A 131 3.53 6.86 28.21
N PRO A 132 2.52 6.02 28.48
CA PRO A 132 2.53 5.07 29.60
C PRO A 132 3.70 4.09 29.57
N VAL A 133 4.11 3.63 28.38
CA VAL A 133 5.22 2.68 28.21
C VAL A 133 6.55 3.34 28.59
N TRP A 134 6.76 4.59 28.20
CA TRP A 134 7.93 5.35 28.62
C TRP A 134 7.99 5.51 30.14
N MET A 135 6.85 5.86 30.76
CA MET A 135 6.77 6.00 32.22
C MET A 135 7.04 4.67 32.94
N GLU A 136 6.48 3.56 32.45
CA GLU A 136 6.70 2.23 32.99
C GLU A 136 8.18 1.82 32.87
N TYR A 137 8.82 2.06 31.72
CA TYR A 137 10.23 1.75 31.55
C TYR A 137 11.12 2.56 32.49
N ILE A 138 10.83 3.86 32.65
CA ILE A 138 11.55 4.72 33.58
C ILE A 138 11.37 4.25 35.03
N ALA A 139 10.14 3.87 35.42
CA ALA A 139 9.86 3.32 36.73
C ALA A 139 10.63 2.01 36.97
N PHE A 140 10.67 1.12 35.97
CA PHE A 140 11.43 -0.11 35.99
C PHE A 140 12.94 0.14 36.18
N LEU A 141 13.54 1.06 35.43
CA LEU A 141 14.95 1.43 35.59
C LEU A 141 15.24 2.03 36.98
N LYS A 142 14.30 2.79 37.53
CA LYS A 142 14.36 3.31 38.91
C LYS A 142 14.16 2.24 39.98
N SER A 143 13.58 1.08 39.67
CA SER A 143 13.46 -0.03 40.62
C SER A 143 14.63 -1.02 40.56
N MET A 144 15.48 -0.95 39.54
CA MET A 144 16.64 -1.84 39.43
C MET A 144 17.58 -1.66 40.64
N PRO A 145 18.04 -2.76 41.27
CA PRO A 145 18.91 -2.70 42.43
C PRO A 145 20.26 -2.09 42.06
N ALA A 146 20.78 -1.23 42.94
CA ALA A 146 22.12 -0.68 42.86
C ALA A 146 22.74 -0.72 44.26
N VAL A 147 23.72 -1.59 44.46
CA VAL A 147 24.33 -1.82 45.78
C VAL A 147 25.52 -0.88 45.96
N MET A 148 26.26 -0.63 44.88
CA MET A 148 27.40 0.28 44.90
C MET A 148 27.04 1.71 44.45
N PRO A 149 27.67 2.75 45.02
CA PRO A 149 27.48 4.14 44.58
C PRO A 149 27.77 4.36 43.08
N GLN A 150 28.69 3.59 42.50
CA GLN A 150 28.99 3.64 41.06
C GLN A 150 27.83 3.10 40.21
N GLU A 151 27.19 2.01 40.65
CA GLU A 151 26.00 1.45 39.98
C GLU A 151 24.83 2.42 40.04
N GLU A 152 24.66 3.11 41.18
CA GLU A 152 23.63 4.13 41.35
C GLU A 152 23.82 5.30 40.38
N SER A 153 25.07 5.79 40.24
CA SER A 153 25.41 6.83 39.27
C SER A 153 25.15 6.40 37.82
N HIS A 154 25.48 5.15 37.48
CA HIS A 154 25.21 4.58 36.15
C HIS A 154 23.71 4.46 35.88
N ARG A 155 22.94 4.00 36.88
CA ARG A 155 21.47 3.88 36.82
C ARG A 155 20.83 5.24 36.61
N MET A 156 21.21 6.25 37.39
CA MET A 156 20.76 7.64 37.23
C MET A 156 21.09 8.20 35.85
N THR A 157 22.28 7.90 35.32
CA THR A 157 22.67 8.29 33.96
C THR A 157 21.80 7.62 32.90
N THR A 158 21.44 6.35 33.09
CA THR A 158 20.56 5.62 32.17
C THR A 158 19.14 6.18 32.22
N VAL A 159 18.58 6.40 33.42
CA VAL A 159 17.27 7.02 33.62
C VAL A 159 17.21 8.40 32.95
N ARG A 160 18.25 9.23 33.12
CA ARG A 160 18.37 10.53 32.44
C ARG A 160 18.28 10.39 30.92
N LYS A 161 19.05 9.47 30.32
CA LYS A 161 19.04 9.25 28.87
C LYS A 161 17.65 8.84 28.36
N VAL A 162 16.92 8.02 29.13
CA VAL A 162 15.56 7.59 28.76
C VAL A 162 14.57 8.75 28.87
N TYR A 163 14.62 9.55 29.95
CA TYR A 163 13.81 10.78 30.03
C TYR A 163 14.08 11.71 28.86
N GLN A 164 15.35 11.99 28.57
CA GLN A 164 15.76 12.88 27.48
C GLN A 164 15.29 12.39 26.12
N LYS A 165 15.10 11.09 25.91
CA LYS A 165 14.43 10.56 24.71
C LYS A 165 12.92 10.74 24.78
N ALA A 166 12.30 10.34 25.90
CA ALA A 166 10.84 10.33 26.07
C ALA A 166 10.20 11.72 25.92
N ILE A 167 10.82 12.76 26.47
CA ILE A 167 10.32 14.15 26.41
C ILE A 167 10.38 14.75 24.99
N LEU A 168 11.07 14.11 24.06
CA LEU A 168 11.16 14.53 22.66
C LEU A 168 10.11 13.84 21.78
N VAL A 169 9.44 12.80 22.28
CA VAL A 169 8.40 12.08 21.55
C VAL A 169 7.05 12.79 21.73
N PRO A 170 6.35 13.14 20.64
CA PRO A 170 4.99 13.69 20.72
C PRO A 170 3.96 12.65 21.18
N THR A 171 3.85 12.45 22.49
CA THR A 171 2.92 11.49 23.13
C THR A 171 1.85 12.17 23.97
N ASN A 172 0.82 11.41 24.32
CA ASN A 172 -0.25 11.82 25.24
C ASN A 172 0.18 12.16 26.66
N HIS A 173 1.40 11.75 27.06
CA HIS A 173 1.96 12.06 28.38
C HIS A 173 3.17 12.99 28.31
N VAL A 174 3.41 13.67 27.18
CA VAL A 174 4.59 14.54 27.01
C VAL A 174 4.74 15.59 28.11
N GLU A 175 3.63 16.16 28.60
CA GLU A 175 3.63 17.13 29.71
C GLU A 175 3.99 16.48 31.06
N GLN A 176 3.45 15.29 31.33
CA GLN A 176 3.74 14.54 32.55
C GLN A 176 5.19 14.07 32.58
N LEU A 177 5.71 13.56 31.45
CA LEU A 177 7.11 13.17 31.28
C LEU A 177 8.07 14.34 31.52
N TRP A 178 7.72 15.55 31.06
CA TRP A 178 8.50 16.76 31.33
C TRP A 178 8.53 17.11 32.81
N LYS A 179 7.36 17.13 33.47
CA LYS A 179 7.26 17.40 34.90
C LYS A 179 8.09 16.41 35.72
N ASP A 180 8.05 15.13 35.36
CA ASP A 180 8.82 14.09 36.04
C ASP A 180 10.32 14.20 35.75
N TYR A 181 10.70 14.66 34.56
CA TYR A 181 12.09 14.95 34.22
C TYR A 181 12.65 16.14 35.02
N GLU A 182 11.88 17.22 35.15
CA GLU A 182 12.22 18.38 35.98
C GLU A 182 12.43 17.97 37.45
N ASN A 183 11.51 17.19 38.00
CA ASN A 183 11.62 16.67 39.36
C ASN A 183 12.86 15.78 39.52
N PHE A 184 13.11 14.90 38.56
CA PHE A 184 14.28 14.02 38.55
C PHE A 184 15.59 14.81 38.54
N GLU A 185 15.79 15.75 37.61
CA GLU A 185 17.06 16.50 37.55
C GLU A 185 17.27 17.37 38.79
N ASN A 186 16.22 18.00 39.31
CA ASN A 186 16.31 18.77 40.54
C ASN A 186 16.64 17.91 41.77
N SER A 187 16.20 16.64 41.79
CA SER A 187 16.55 15.69 42.86
C SER A 187 18.00 15.21 42.78
N VAL A 188 18.58 15.13 41.58
CA VAL A 188 19.97 14.72 41.38
C VAL A 188 20.94 15.87 41.64
N SER A 189 20.74 17.03 41.01
CA SER A 189 21.54 18.23 41.22
C SER A 189 20.86 19.46 40.66
N ARG A 190 20.44 20.38 41.54
CA ARG A 190 19.79 21.65 41.14
C ARG A 190 20.67 22.51 40.22
N THR A 191 21.99 22.49 40.43
CA THR A 191 22.94 23.26 39.62
C THR A 191 23.01 22.72 38.18
N LEU A 192 23.10 21.40 38.03
CA LEU A 192 23.12 20.74 36.72
C LEU A 192 21.74 20.85 36.03
N ALA A 193 20.66 20.71 36.80
CA ALA A 193 19.28 20.78 36.30
C ALA A 193 19.02 22.08 35.55
N LYS A 194 19.49 23.24 36.04
CA LYS A 194 19.28 24.52 35.36
C LYS A 194 19.78 24.52 33.91
N GLY A 195 20.96 23.96 33.65
CA GLY A 195 21.52 23.86 32.31
C GLY A 195 20.75 22.88 31.42
N LEU A 196 20.52 21.67 31.91
CA LEU A 196 19.82 20.62 31.16
C LEU A 196 18.38 21.00 30.83
N LEU A 197 17.63 21.54 31.79
CA LEU A 197 16.25 21.97 31.59
C LEU A 197 16.18 23.12 30.57
N SER A 198 17.09 24.09 30.63
CA SER A 198 17.16 25.16 29.63
C SER A 198 17.46 24.63 28.23
N GLU A 199 18.28 23.59 28.10
CA GLU A 199 18.61 22.97 26.80
C GLU A 199 17.42 22.20 26.20
N TYR A 200 16.69 21.45 27.03
CA TYR A 200 15.61 20.58 26.57
C TYR A 200 14.24 21.25 26.51
N GLN A 201 14.01 22.36 27.23
CA GLN A 201 12.74 23.11 27.21
C GLN A 201 12.23 23.43 25.78
N PRO A 202 13.02 24.01 24.85
CA PRO A 202 12.53 24.29 23.51
C PRO A 202 12.20 23.02 22.72
N LYS A 203 12.96 21.93 22.93
CA LYS A 203 12.76 20.65 22.25
C LYS A 203 11.47 19.97 22.74
N PHE A 204 11.22 20.00 24.06
CA PHE A 204 9.96 19.57 24.67
C PHE A 204 8.77 20.41 24.17
N ASN A 205 8.90 21.74 24.14
CA ASN A 205 7.84 22.62 23.65
C ASN A 205 7.44 22.29 22.20
N SER A 206 8.43 21.97 21.35
CA SER A 206 8.22 21.47 19.99
C SER A 206 7.47 20.13 19.99
N ALA A 207 7.91 19.14 20.77
CA ALA A 207 7.23 17.85 20.88
C ALA A 207 5.77 17.97 21.34
N LYS A 208 5.53 18.82 22.33
CA LYS A 208 4.20 19.13 22.88
C LYS A 208 3.30 19.81 21.83
N ALA A 209 3.80 20.80 21.10
CA ALA A 209 3.05 21.46 20.03
C ALA A 209 2.67 20.46 18.92
N VAL A 210 3.62 19.63 18.50
CA VAL A 210 3.40 18.59 17.49
C VAL A 210 2.38 17.55 17.95
N TYR A 211 2.40 17.14 19.21
CA TYR A 211 1.40 16.21 19.74
C TYR A 211 -0.01 16.82 19.67
N ARG A 212 -0.16 18.09 20.07
CA ARG A 212 -1.46 18.79 20.02
C ARG A 212 -2.03 18.85 18.60
N GLU A 213 -1.19 19.11 17.61
CA GLU A 213 -1.62 19.11 16.21
C GLU A 213 -1.89 17.68 15.70
N ARG A 214 -0.98 16.73 15.95
CA ARG A 214 -1.12 15.31 15.57
C ARG A 214 -2.42 14.71 16.11
N LYS A 215 -2.79 15.06 17.35
CA LYS A 215 -4.01 14.57 18.01
C LYS A 215 -5.26 14.85 17.19
N LYS A 216 -5.36 16.01 16.53
CA LYS A 216 -6.52 16.36 15.68
C LYS A 216 -6.74 15.38 14.54
N TYR A 217 -5.66 14.80 14.00
CA TYR A 217 -5.72 13.79 12.94
C TYR A 217 -6.00 12.39 13.51
N ILE A 218 -5.46 12.08 14.69
CA ILE A 218 -5.67 10.79 15.37
C ILE A 218 -7.10 10.63 15.85
N ASP A 219 -7.72 11.72 16.32
CA ASP A 219 -9.10 11.73 16.81
C ASP A 219 -10.13 11.48 15.68
N ASP A 220 -9.76 11.70 14.41
CA ASP A 220 -10.58 11.40 13.22
C ASP A 220 -10.52 9.92 12.80
N ILE A 221 -9.57 9.15 13.34
CA ILE A 221 -9.33 7.75 12.97
C ILE A 221 -10.11 6.82 13.90
N ASP A 222 -10.82 5.86 13.32
CA ASP A 222 -11.44 4.77 14.06
C ASP A 222 -10.45 3.61 14.25
N TRP A 223 -10.02 3.41 15.50
CA TRP A 223 -9.03 2.40 15.88
C TRP A 223 -9.65 1.00 16.11
N ASN A 224 -10.97 0.85 16.01
CA ASN A 224 -11.67 -0.40 16.27
C ASN A 224 -12.05 -1.17 15.00
N VAL A 225 -11.72 -0.64 13.82
CA VAL A 225 -12.04 -1.29 12.55
C VAL A 225 -11.06 -2.42 12.21
N LEU A 226 -11.57 -3.46 11.55
CA LEU A 226 -10.74 -4.49 10.94
C LEU A 226 -10.40 -4.10 9.51
N ALA A 227 -9.22 -4.50 9.03
CA ALA A 227 -8.86 -4.32 7.64
C ALA A 227 -9.72 -5.25 6.76
N ILE A 228 -10.47 -4.65 5.83
CA ILE A 228 -11.28 -5.34 4.83
C ILE A 228 -10.95 -4.79 3.43
N PRO A 229 -11.23 -5.56 2.35
CA PRO A 229 -11.14 -5.04 1.00
C PRO A 229 -12.03 -3.81 0.78
N PRO A 230 -11.65 -2.89 -0.13
CA PRO A 230 -12.44 -1.70 -0.38
C PRO A 230 -13.87 -2.01 -0.82
N THR A 231 -14.84 -1.46 -0.11
CA THR A 231 -16.28 -1.63 -0.37
C THR A 231 -16.87 -0.43 -1.12
N GLY A 232 -16.16 0.71 -1.13
CA GLY A 232 -16.66 1.97 -1.66
C GLY A 232 -17.69 2.66 -0.76
N SER A 233 -17.75 2.27 0.52
CA SER A 233 -18.65 2.93 1.47
C SER A 233 -18.13 4.32 1.86
N TYR A 234 -19.04 5.26 2.08
CA TYR A 234 -18.67 6.62 2.49
C TYR A 234 -17.83 6.66 3.77
N LYS A 235 -18.16 5.81 4.76
CA LYS A 235 -17.40 5.75 6.03
C LYS A 235 -15.97 5.28 5.81
N GLU A 236 -15.76 4.28 4.97
CA GLU A 236 -14.44 3.78 4.59
C GLU A 236 -13.63 4.86 3.87
N GLU A 237 -14.23 5.57 2.92
CA GLU A 237 -13.56 6.68 2.23
C GLU A 237 -13.13 7.78 3.20
N GLN A 238 -13.98 8.13 4.18
CA GLN A 238 -13.62 9.09 5.23
C GLN A 238 -12.42 8.62 6.06
N GLN A 239 -12.37 7.33 6.42
CA GLN A 239 -11.24 6.75 7.16
C GLN A 239 -9.97 6.74 6.31
N CYS A 240 -10.05 6.38 5.02
CA CYS A 240 -8.93 6.46 4.08
C CYS A 240 -8.38 7.90 3.98
N MET A 241 -9.27 8.90 3.89
CA MET A 241 -8.87 10.30 3.87
C MET A 241 -8.27 10.78 5.20
N ALA A 242 -8.78 10.31 6.34
CA ALA A 242 -8.19 10.61 7.66
C ALA A 242 -6.74 10.10 7.76
N TRP A 243 -6.50 8.85 7.36
CA TRP A 243 -5.14 8.28 7.31
C TRP A 243 -4.21 9.03 6.36
N LYS A 244 -4.68 9.38 5.15
CA LYS A 244 -3.90 10.18 4.18
C LYS A 244 -3.53 11.56 4.73
N ARG A 245 -4.44 12.21 5.46
CA ARG A 245 -4.17 13.49 6.15
C ARG A 245 -3.09 13.34 7.22
N LEU A 246 -3.14 12.28 8.04
CA LEU A 246 -2.10 12.00 9.04
C LEU A 246 -0.74 11.70 8.39
N LEU A 247 -0.72 10.90 7.32
CA LEU A 247 0.51 10.62 6.56
C LEU A 247 1.12 11.90 5.95
N ALA A 248 0.30 12.77 5.38
CA ALA A 248 0.75 14.06 4.86
C ALA A 248 1.32 14.96 5.96
N PHE A 249 0.67 15.00 7.13
CA PHE A 249 1.17 15.71 8.31
C PHE A 249 2.56 15.21 8.73
N GLU A 250 2.77 13.89 8.83
CA GLU A 250 4.07 13.32 9.22
C GLU A 250 5.16 13.54 8.17
N LYS A 251 4.82 13.40 6.88
CA LYS A 251 5.74 13.71 5.76
C LYS A 251 6.21 15.17 5.78
N GLY A 252 5.39 16.08 6.31
CA GLY A 252 5.73 17.49 6.49
C GLY A 252 6.80 17.77 7.54
N ASN A 253 7.25 16.76 8.30
CA ASN A 253 8.22 16.89 9.39
C ASN A 253 7.91 18.08 10.34
N PRO A 254 6.73 18.08 10.99
CA PRO A 254 6.23 19.23 11.74
C PRO A 254 7.12 19.59 12.95
N GLN A 255 7.86 18.61 13.49
CA GLN A 255 8.79 18.83 14.59
C GLN A 255 10.16 19.37 14.14
N ARG A 256 10.42 19.41 12.82
CA ARG A 256 11.69 19.84 12.21
C ARG A 256 12.89 19.08 12.76
N ILE A 257 12.73 17.77 12.91
CA ILE A 257 13.78 16.85 13.37
C ILE A 257 14.65 16.40 12.19
N ASP A 258 15.75 15.73 12.49
CA ASP A 258 16.64 15.19 11.47
C ASP A 258 15.92 14.20 10.53
N ALA A 259 16.43 14.09 9.30
CA ALA A 259 15.80 13.28 8.26
C ALA A 259 15.67 11.80 8.65
N THR A 260 16.61 11.24 9.41
CA THR A 260 16.58 9.83 9.81
C THR A 260 15.41 9.58 10.76
N THR A 261 15.25 10.43 11.78
CA THR A 261 14.17 10.31 12.74
C THR A 261 12.82 10.65 12.11
N ALA A 262 12.76 11.65 11.23
CA ALA A 262 11.55 11.97 10.46
C ALA A 262 11.11 10.77 9.58
N ASN A 263 12.05 10.15 8.86
CA ASN A 263 11.76 8.98 8.03
C ASN A 263 11.24 7.80 8.86
N ARG A 264 11.80 7.55 10.05
CA ARG A 264 11.29 6.51 10.97
C ARG A 264 9.86 6.77 11.41
N ARG A 265 9.48 8.03 11.67
CA ARG A 265 8.10 8.40 12.01
C ARG A 265 7.13 8.19 10.85
N VAL A 266 7.55 8.56 9.63
CA VAL A 266 6.73 8.35 8.43
C VAL A 266 6.55 6.86 8.16
N THR A 267 7.62 6.06 8.20
CA THR A 267 7.56 4.60 8.13
C THR A 267 6.62 4.01 9.18
N PHE A 268 6.77 4.40 10.46
CA PHE A 268 5.88 3.94 11.52
C PHE A 268 4.41 4.27 11.23
N THR A 269 4.12 5.46 10.71
CA THR A 269 2.75 5.89 10.39
C THR A 269 2.16 5.09 9.22
N TYR A 270 2.97 4.73 8.22
CA TYR A 270 2.55 3.80 7.17
C TYR A 270 2.25 2.40 7.72
N GLU A 271 3.11 1.87 8.59
CA GLU A 271 2.88 0.56 9.21
C GLU A 271 1.60 0.55 10.07
N GLN A 272 1.31 1.65 10.80
CA GLN A 272 0.03 1.82 11.49
C GLN A 272 -1.14 1.85 10.50
N CYS A 273 -1.04 2.66 9.45
CA CYS A 273 -2.08 2.80 8.43
C CYS A 273 -2.42 1.45 7.78
N LEU A 274 -1.40 0.67 7.42
CA LEU A 274 -1.55 -0.65 6.81
C LEU A 274 -2.16 -1.70 7.73
N MET A 275 -2.22 -1.47 9.06
CA MET A 275 -2.98 -2.35 9.93
C MET A 275 -4.49 -2.27 9.69
N TYR A 276 -4.98 -1.11 9.20
CA TYR A 276 -6.40 -0.83 8.99
C TYR A 276 -6.76 -0.78 7.50
N LEU A 277 -5.85 -0.34 6.64
CA LEU A 277 -6.02 -0.24 5.19
C LEU A 277 -5.17 -1.29 4.45
N TYR A 278 -5.04 -2.48 5.03
CA TYR A 278 -4.17 -3.58 4.54
C TYR A 278 -4.49 -3.99 3.09
N HIS A 279 -5.76 -3.93 2.70
CA HIS A 279 -6.24 -4.33 1.38
C HIS A 279 -6.36 -3.18 0.38
N HIS A 280 -5.77 -2.01 0.67
CA HIS A 280 -5.84 -0.83 -0.20
C HIS A 280 -4.56 -0.68 -1.03
N PRO A 281 -4.60 -0.93 -2.37
CA PRO A 281 -3.41 -0.90 -3.22
C PRO A 281 -2.73 0.47 -3.28
N ASP A 282 -3.50 1.55 -3.20
CA ASP A 282 -2.99 2.93 -3.28
C ASP A 282 -2.11 3.30 -2.09
N ILE A 283 -2.40 2.78 -0.88
CA ILE A 283 -1.58 2.99 0.31
C ILE A 283 -0.23 2.27 0.19
N TRP A 284 -0.24 1.01 -0.26
CA TRP A 284 0.99 0.25 -0.53
C TRP A 284 1.86 0.91 -1.59
N TYR A 285 1.25 1.37 -2.69
CA TYR A 285 1.93 2.08 -3.75
C TYR A 285 2.55 3.39 -3.23
N ASP A 286 1.79 4.24 -2.54
CA ASP A 286 2.31 5.49 -1.98
C ASP A 286 3.46 5.23 -0.99
N TYR A 287 3.36 4.17 -0.18
CA TYR A 287 4.41 3.80 0.76
C TYR A 287 5.70 3.37 0.06
N ALA A 288 5.62 2.48 -0.93
CA ALA A 288 6.77 2.04 -1.71
C ALA A 288 7.41 3.21 -2.49
N MET A 289 6.59 4.05 -3.11
CA MET A 289 7.06 5.20 -3.88
C MET A 289 7.67 6.28 -3.00
N TRP A 290 7.21 6.45 -1.75
CA TRP A 290 7.87 7.33 -0.79
C TRP A 290 9.29 6.85 -0.46
N HIS A 291 9.49 5.55 -0.25
CA HIS A 291 10.83 4.98 -0.06
C HIS A 291 11.73 5.13 -1.30
N ALA A 292 11.18 4.92 -2.50
CA ALA A 292 11.88 5.10 -3.76
C ALA A 292 12.35 6.56 -3.95
N LYS A 293 11.46 7.53 -3.68
CA LYS A 293 11.78 8.97 -3.75
C LYS A 293 12.85 9.40 -2.74
N ASN A 294 12.90 8.76 -1.58
CA ASN A 294 13.92 8.98 -0.56
C ASN A 294 15.24 8.22 -0.84
N GLY A 295 15.39 7.64 -2.03
CA GLY A 295 16.63 7.01 -2.49
C GLY A 295 16.81 5.55 -2.08
N SER A 296 15.78 4.88 -1.54
CA SER A 296 15.86 3.47 -1.12
C SER A 296 14.97 2.57 -1.96
N LEU A 297 15.46 2.21 -3.16
CA LEU A 297 14.78 1.28 -4.07
C LEU A 297 14.64 -0.13 -3.49
N ASP A 298 15.62 -0.60 -2.71
CA ASP A 298 15.53 -1.91 -2.05
C ASP A 298 14.43 -1.96 -0.98
N SER A 299 14.21 -0.85 -0.25
CA SER A 299 13.10 -0.76 0.68
C SER A 299 11.77 -0.77 -0.07
N ALA A 300 11.66 0.01 -1.15
CA ALA A 300 10.48 0.01 -2.01
C ALA A 300 10.15 -1.39 -2.55
N ALA A 301 11.15 -2.14 -3.02
CA ALA A 301 10.99 -3.51 -3.49
C ALA A 301 10.42 -4.43 -2.39
N LYS A 302 10.94 -4.35 -1.16
CA LYS A 302 10.42 -5.11 -0.01
C LYS A 302 8.98 -4.75 0.32
N ILE A 303 8.60 -3.46 0.21
CA ILE A 303 7.22 -3.03 0.41
C ILE A 303 6.30 -3.60 -0.67
N PHE A 304 6.69 -3.55 -1.94
CA PHE A 304 5.91 -4.18 -3.01
C PHE A 304 5.77 -5.70 -2.84
N GLN A 305 6.83 -6.39 -2.43
CA GLN A 305 6.75 -7.83 -2.13
C GLN A 305 5.77 -8.13 -0.99
N ARG A 306 5.73 -7.29 0.05
CA ARG A 306 4.72 -7.40 1.12
C ARG A 306 3.31 -7.10 0.59
N ALA A 307 3.17 -6.07 -0.26
CA ALA A 307 1.91 -5.70 -0.87
C ALA A 307 1.32 -6.83 -1.72
N LEU A 308 2.14 -7.53 -2.52
CA LEU A 308 1.69 -8.67 -3.33
C LEU A 308 1.40 -9.93 -2.50
N LYS A 309 1.94 -10.05 -1.28
CA LYS A 309 1.49 -11.07 -0.32
C LYS A 309 0.14 -10.71 0.30
N ALA A 310 -0.09 -9.42 0.55
CA ALA A 310 -1.34 -8.89 1.11
C ALA A 310 -2.49 -8.92 0.10
N ILE A 311 -2.21 -8.59 -1.16
CA ILE A 311 -3.18 -8.44 -2.25
C ILE A 311 -2.62 -9.09 -3.53
N PRO A 312 -2.58 -10.43 -3.60
CA PRO A 312 -1.97 -11.16 -4.72
C PRO A 312 -2.60 -10.85 -6.08
N ASP A 313 -3.89 -10.54 -6.10
CA ASP A 313 -4.65 -10.31 -7.34
C ASP A 313 -4.59 -8.86 -7.84
N SER A 314 -3.84 -7.98 -7.16
CA SER A 314 -3.75 -6.57 -7.56
C SER A 314 -2.86 -6.38 -8.79
N GLU A 315 -3.48 -6.27 -9.97
CA GLU A 315 -2.77 -5.97 -11.21
C GLU A 315 -2.00 -4.64 -11.14
N VAL A 316 -2.62 -3.61 -10.53
CA VAL A 316 -2.00 -2.27 -10.37
C VAL A 316 -0.68 -2.36 -9.60
N LEU A 317 -0.65 -3.13 -8.50
CA LEU A 317 0.59 -3.32 -7.74
C LEU A 317 1.63 -4.14 -8.50
N LYS A 318 1.21 -5.16 -9.27
CA LYS A 318 2.11 -5.95 -10.11
C LYS A 318 2.77 -5.07 -11.19
N TYR A 319 2.00 -4.24 -11.90
CA TYR A 319 2.55 -3.30 -12.88
C TYR A 319 3.53 -2.32 -12.24
N ALA A 320 3.13 -1.67 -11.14
CA ALA A 320 3.99 -0.73 -10.42
C ALA A 320 5.29 -1.38 -9.91
N PHE A 321 5.20 -2.62 -9.40
CA PHE A 321 6.37 -3.35 -8.94
C PHE A 321 7.29 -3.74 -10.10
N ALA A 322 6.74 -4.20 -11.22
CA ALA A 322 7.53 -4.53 -12.40
C ALA A 322 8.27 -3.30 -12.96
N GLU A 323 7.61 -2.15 -13.05
CA GLU A 323 8.23 -0.88 -13.46
C GLU A 323 9.34 -0.45 -12.49
N MET A 324 9.12 -0.60 -11.19
CA MET A 324 10.13 -0.29 -10.18
C MET A 324 11.34 -1.24 -10.27
N GLU A 325 11.11 -2.55 -10.46
CA GLU A 325 12.18 -3.55 -10.66
C GLU A 325 12.98 -3.25 -11.94
N GLU A 326 12.31 -2.85 -13.01
CA GLU A 326 12.97 -2.39 -14.23
C GLU A 326 13.83 -1.15 -13.96
N SER A 327 13.31 -0.16 -13.22
CA SER A 327 14.04 1.08 -12.91
C SER A 327 15.31 0.89 -12.08
N ARG A 328 15.35 -0.17 -11.24
CA ARG A 328 16.54 -0.53 -10.45
C ARG A 328 17.50 -1.47 -11.20
N GLY A 329 17.19 -1.83 -12.45
CA GLY A 329 18.00 -2.71 -13.29
C GLY A 329 17.76 -4.21 -13.07
N ALA A 330 16.77 -4.59 -12.26
CA ALA A 330 16.43 -5.99 -12.00
C ALA A 330 15.49 -6.55 -13.08
N ILE A 331 15.98 -6.55 -14.33
CA ILE A 331 15.20 -6.87 -15.53
C ILE A 331 14.56 -8.25 -15.47
N GLN A 332 15.27 -9.26 -14.99
CA GLN A 332 14.73 -10.63 -14.92
C GLN A 332 13.56 -10.74 -13.92
N THR A 333 13.63 -10.05 -12.78
CA THR A 333 12.53 -10.00 -11.81
C THR A 333 11.31 -9.30 -12.41
N ALA A 334 11.52 -8.16 -13.05
CA ALA A 334 10.46 -7.43 -13.75
C ALA A 334 9.78 -8.32 -14.80
N LYS A 335 10.56 -9.07 -15.58
CA LYS A 335 10.08 -10.03 -16.57
C LYS A 335 9.17 -11.10 -15.94
N THR A 336 9.61 -11.73 -14.85
CA THR A 336 8.80 -12.74 -14.14
C THR A 336 7.46 -12.19 -13.67
N ILE A 337 7.42 -10.92 -13.20
CA ILE A 337 6.18 -10.27 -12.76
C ILE A 337 5.24 -10.02 -13.94
N TYR A 338 5.76 -9.55 -15.09
CA TYR A 338 4.93 -9.40 -16.29
C TYR A 338 4.43 -10.75 -16.82
N GLU A 339 5.25 -11.79 -16.77
CA GLU A 339 4.85 -13.15 -17.18
C GLU A 339 3.73 -13.70 -16.28
N SER A 340 3.75 -13.45 -14.96
CA SER A 340 2.67 -13.88 -14.07
C SER A 340 1.35 -13.15 -14.36
N LEU A 341 1.39 -11.86 -14.70
CA LEU A 341 0.21 -11.09 -15.15
C LEU A 341 -0.44 -11.65 -16.43
N ILE A 342 0.35 -12.32 -17.28
CA ILE A 342 -0.14 -12.96 -18.51
C ILE A 342 -0.67 -14.38 -18.21
N ALA A 343 -0.01 -15.12 -17.33
CA ALA A 343 -0.33 -16.53 -17.05
C ALA A 343 -1.54 -16.74 -16.13
N GLU A 344 -1.76 -15.85 -15.15
CA GLU A 344 -2.80 -16.01 -14.12
C GLU A 344 -4.22 -15.65 -14.60
N ASN A 345 -4.33 -14.98 -15.76
CA ASN A 345 -5.60 -14.44 -16.25
C ASN A 345 -6.28 -15.39 -17.25
N ALA A 346 -7.36 -16.07 -16.82
CA ALA A 346 -8.29 -16.78 -17.72
C ALA A 346 -8.90 -15.84 -18.80
N ASN A 347 -8.90 -14.53 -18.53
CA ASN A 347 -9.17 -13.46 -19.48
C ASN A 347 -7.96 -12.52 -19.55
N VAL A 348 -6.89 -12.92 -20.26
CA VAL A 348 -5.70 -12.07 -20.42
C VAL A 348 -6.10 -10.67 -20.89
N THR A 349 -5.82 -9.65 -20.07
CA THR A 349 -6.15 -8.27 -20.41
C THR A 349 -5.24 -7.80 -21.55
N SER A 350 -5.80 -7.07 -22.51
CA SER A 350 -5.03 -6.44 -23.58
C SER A 350 -3.90 -5.57 -23.05
N LEU A 351 -4.11 -4.95 -21.89
CA LEU A 351 -3.14 -4.16 -21.17
C LEU A 351 -1.89 -4.98 -20.78
N ALA A 352 -2.04 -6.21 -20.27
CA ALA A 352 -0.91 -7.05 -19.89
C ALA A 352 0.03 -7.33 -21.08
N HIS A 353 -0.56 -7.70 -22.23
CA HIS A 353 0.21 -7.87 -23.47
C HIS A 353 0.91 -6.58 -23.90
N ILE A 354 0.21 -5.44 -23.87
CA ILE A 354 0.76 -4.15 -24.27
C ILE A 354 1.95 -3.75 -23.38
N GLN A 355 1.81 -3.90 -22.07
CA GLN A 355 2.89 -3.56 -21.13
C GLN A 355 4.08 -4.49 -21.28
N PHE A 356 3.85 -5.79 -21.49
CA PHE A 356 4.95 -6.72 -21.70
C PHE A 356 5.68 -6.50 -23.03
N ILE A 357 4.96 -6.19 -24.12
CA ILE A 357 5.58 -5.77 -25.40
C ILE A 357 6.46 -4.53 -25.19
N ARG A 358 5.97 -3.53 -24.46
CA ARG A 358 6.74 -2.31 -24.15
C ARG A 358 7.99 -2.62 -23.33
N PHE A 359 7.86 -3.46 -22.31
CA PHE A 359 8.96 -3.94 -21.49
C PHE A 359 10.02 -4.64 -22.35
N LEU A 360 9.65 -5.68 -23.10
CA LEU A 360 10.57 -6.44 -23.96
C LEU A 360 11.28 -5.52 -24.97
N ARG A 361 10.57 -4.55 -25.54
CA ARG A 361 11.20 -3.59 -26.46
C ARG A 361 12.29 -2.76 -25.76
N ARG A 362 12.05 -2.33 -24.51
CA ARG A 362 13.01 -1.52 -23.75
C ARG A 362 14.19 -2.34 -23.23
N SER A 363 13.96 -3.58 -22.80
CA SER A 363 14.96 -4.41 -22.14
C SER A 363 15.71 -5.37 -23.06
N GLU A 364 15.02 -5.98 -24.03
CA GLU A 364 15.52 -7.04 -24.91
C GLU A 364 15.55 -6.63 -26.41
N GLY A 365 14.97 -5.48 -26.75
CA GLY A 365 15.01 -4.89 -28.08
C GLY A 365 13.80 -5.20 -28.97
N ILE A 366 13.81 -4.64 -30.18
CA ILE A 366 12.67 -4.62 -31.12
C ILE A 366 12.27 -6.05 -31.55
N GLU A 367 13.24 -6.91 -31.84
CA GLU A 367 12.98 -8.28 -32.28
C GLU A 367 12.32 -9.15 -31.20
N ALA A 368 12.68 -8.96 -29.94
CA ALA A 368 12.03 -9.67 -28.82
C ALA A 368 10.55 -9.26 -28.70
N ALA A 369 10.27 -7.95 -28.75
CA ALA A 369 8.91 -7.42 -28.74
C ALA A 369 8.09 -7.91 -29.95
N ARG A 370 8.70 -7.93 -31.15
CA ARG A 370 8.07 -8.47 -32.37
C ARG A 370 7.72 -9.95 -32.22
N LYS A 371 8.68 -10.77 -31.77
CA LYS A 371 8.49 -12.21 -31.58
C LYS A 371 7.32 -12.47 -30.64
N TYR A 372 7.25 -11.74 -29.52
CA TYR A 372 6.14 -11.87 -28.58
C TYR A 372 4.80 -11.41 -29.17
N PHE A 373 4.74 -10.27 -29.85
CA PHE A 373 3.52 -9.81 -30.53
C PHE A 373 2.98 -10.85 -31.53
N LEU A 374 3.87 -11.45 -32.32
CA LEU A 374 3.51 -12.48 -33.29
C LEU A 374 2.94 -13.75 -32.64
N ASP A 375 3.26 -14.00 -31.37
CA ASP A 375 2.71 -15.09 -30.59
C ASP A 375 1.39 -14.70 -29.93
N ALA A 376 1.34 -13.55 -29.23
CA ALA A 376 0.15 -13.03 -28.57
C ALA A 376 -1.06 -12.91 -29.52
N ARG A 377 -0.83 -12.50 -30.78
CA ARG A 377 -1.89 -12.39 -31.79
C ARG A 377 -2.55 -13.71 -32.20
N LYS A 378 -1.92 -14.85 -31.91
CA LYS A 378 -2.49 -16.19 -32.17
C LYS A 378 -3.60 -16.53 -31.17
N SER A 379 -3.61 -15.87 -30.01
CA SER A 379 -4.63 -16.09 -29.00
C SER A 379 -6.01 -15.62 -29.51
N PRO A 380 -7.06 -16.44 -29.34
CA PRO A 380 -8.44 -16.02 -29.56
C PRO A 380 -8.87 -14.83 -28.69
N SER A 381 -8.26 -14.64 -27.51
CA SER A 381 -8.56 -13.50 -26.61
C SER A 381 -7.84 -12.21 -26.98
N CYS A 382 -6.94 -12.22 -27.97
CA CYS A 382 -6.20 -11.04 -28.38
C CYS A 382 -7.13 -10.00 -29.03
N THR A 383 -7.22 -8.82 -28.42
CA THR A 383 -8.06 -7.71 -28.90
C THR A 383 -7.28 -6.79 -29.86
N TYR A 384 -8.02 -5.95 -30.59
CA TYR A 384 -7.43 -4.99 -31.53
C TYR A 384 -6.45 -4.01 -30.86
N HIS A 385 -6.63 -3.72 -29.56
CA HIS A 385 -5.77 -2.81 -28.79
C HIS A 385 -4.29 -3.22 -28.83
N VAL A 386 -3.99 -4.53 -28.86
CA VAL A 386 -2.63 -5.05 -28.92
C VAL A 386 -1.99 -4.74 -30.29
N TYR A 387 -2.77 -4.83 -31.37
CA TYR A 387 -2.32 -4.47 -32.72
C TYR A 387 -2.05 -2.97 -32.84
N VAL A 388 -2.99 -2.14 -32.39
CA VAL A 388 -2.85 -0.68 -32.39
C VAL A 388 -1.62 -0.26 -31.60
N ALA A 389 -1.45 -0.80 -30.39
CA ALA A 389 -0.30 -0.49 -29.55
C ALA A 389 1.03 -0.88 -30.21
N TYR A 390 1.14 -2.09 -30.77
CA TYR A 390 2.37 -2.53 -31.42
C TYR A 390 2.67 -1.72 -32.70
N ALA A 391 1.66 -1.44 -33.53
CA ALA A 391 1.82 -0.61 -34.73
C ALA A 391 2.24 0.82 -34.37
N THR A 392 1.66 1.39 -33.31
CA THR A 392 2.04 2.72 -32.79
C THR A 392 3.48 2.73 -32.28
N ILE A 393 3.92 1.67 -31.60
CA ILE A 393 5.32 1.53 -31.17
C ILE A 393 6.25 1.49 -32.39
N ALA A 394 5.95 0.64 -33.38
CA ALA A 394 6.75 0.51 -34.59
C ALA A 394 6.87 1.84 -35.35
N PHE A 395 5.76 2.58 -35.47
CA PHE A 395 5.73 3.87 -36.15
C PHE A 395 6.43 4.99 -35.36
N CYS A 396 6.03 5.19 -34.10
CA CYS A 396 6.44 6.35 -33.31
C CYS A 396 7.85 6.19 -32.74
N LEU A 397 8.22 4.99 -32.29
CA LEU A 397 9.48 4.74 -31.60
C LEU A 397 10.53 4.14 -32.53
N ASP A 398 10.15 3.12 -33.30
CA ASP A 398 11.10 2.39 -34.15
C ASP A 398 11.24 3.00 -35.56
N LYS A 399 10.40 4.01 -35.87
CA LYS A 399 10.37 4.77 -37.13
C LYS A 399 10.16 3.90 -38.38
N ASP A 400 9.47 2.76 -38.21
CA ASP A 400 9.16 1.83 -39.29
C ASP A 400 7.67 1.89 -39.67
N ALA A 401 7.35 2.82 -40.56
CA ALA A 401 5.99 2.98 -41.09
C ALA A 401 5.50 1.76 -41.88
N LYS A 402 6.41 1.01 -42.53
CA LYS A 402 6.05 -0.17 -43.32
C LYS A 402 5.57 -1.30 -42.41
N VAL A 403 6.27 -1.53 -41.31
CA VAL A 403 5.86 -2.52 -40.31
C VAL A 403 4.55 -2.12 -39.65
N ALA A 404 4.41 -0.84 -39.26
CA ALA A 404 3.17 -0.34 -38.68
C ALA A 404 1.97 -0.56 -39.62
N GLN A 405 2.11 -0.19 -40.90
CA GLN A 405 1.08 -0.42 -41.91
C GLN A 405 0.76 -1.91 -42.08
N SER A 406 1.78 -2.77 -42.14
CA SER A 406 1.59 -4.22 -42.27
C SER A 406 0.83 -4.82 -41.07
N VAL A 407 1.11 -4.34 -39.86
CA VAL A 407 0.40 -4.76 -38.64
C VAL A 407 -1.05 -4.33 -38.71
N PHE A 408 -1.33 -3.10 -39.12
CA PHE A 408 -2.70 -2.62 -39.28
C PHE A 408 -3.47 -3.42 -40.34
N GLU A 409 -2.88 -3.64 -41.52
CA GLU A 409 -3.50 -4.45 -42.57
C GLU A 409 -3.78 -5.88 -42.12
N ALA A 410 -2.88 -6.48 -41.33
CA ALA A 410 -3.09 -7.79 -40.74
C ALA A 410 -4.26 -7.80 -39.74
N GLY A 411 -4.40 -6.76 -38.92
CA GLY A 411 -5.50 -6.65 -37.96
C GLY A 411 -6.86 -6.37 -38.60
N LEU A 412 -6.92 -5.68 -39.77
CA LEU A 412 -8.19 -5.45 -40.49
C LEU A 412 -8.90 -6.77 -40.83
N LYS A 413 -8.14 -7.82 -41.16
CA LYS A 413 -8.71 -9.14 -41.46
C LYS A 413 -9.57 -9.70 -40.33
N ARG A 414 -9.33 -9.27 -39.09
CA ARG A 414 -10.03 -9.73 -37.89
C ARG A 414 -10.96 -8.67 -37.29
N PHE A 415 -10.62 -7.38 -37.38
CA PHE A 415 -11.28 -6.29 -36.65
C PHE A 415 -11.93 -5.23 -37.57
N MET A 416 -12.29 -5.57 -38.81
CA MET A 416 -13.05 -4.64 -39.69
C MET A 416 -14.43 -4.26 -39.15
N HIS A 417 -14.97 -5.01 -38.19
CA HIS A 417 -16.25 -4.73 -37.54
C HIS A 417 -16.09 -3.92 -36.24
N GLU A 418 -14.87 -3.52 -35.88
CA GLU A 418 -14.59 -2.75 -34.66
C GLU A 418 -14.37 -1.27 -35.03
N PRO A 419 -15.34 -0.38 -34.77
CA PRO A 419 -15.21 1.05 -35.09
C PRO A 419 -13.94 1.67 -34.50
N GLY A 420 -13.61 1.32 -33.25
CA GLY A 420 -12.41 1.80 -32.56
C GLY A 420 -11.12 1.46 -33.31
N TYR A 421 -11.02 0.26 -33.88
CA TYR A 421 -9.85 -0.14 -34.66
C TYR A 421 -9.71 0.64 -35.97
N ILE A 422 -10.83 0.87 -36.66
CA ILE A 422 -10.87 1.62 -37.92
C ILE A 422 -10.41 3.06 -37.69
N LEU A 423 -10.87 3.69 -36.61
CA LEU A 423 -10.50 5.07 -36.26
C LEU A 423 -9.00 5.19 -35.99
N GLU A 424 -8.42 4.26 -35.23
CA GLU A 424 -6.97 4.24 -34.95
C GLU A 424 -6.14 4.02 -36.22
N TYR A 425 -6.59 3.17 -37.14
CA TYR A 425 -5.90 2.97 -38.40
C TYR A 425 -6.02 4.18 -39.34
N ALA A 426 -7.19 4.82 -39.38
CA ALA A 426 -7.38 6.06 -40.13
C ALA A 426 -6.48 7.19 -39.60
N ASP A 427 -6.35 7.32 -38.28
CA ASP A 427 -5.45 8.28 -37.64
C ASP A 427 -3.98 8.02 -38.03
N PHE A 428 -3.56 6.76 -38.07
CA PHE A 428 -2.23 6.38 -38.56
C PHE A 428 -2.02 6.76 -40.03
N LEU A 429 -2.97 6.46 -40.92
CA LEU A 429 -2.87 6.82 -42.34
C LEU A 429 -2.88 8.34 -42.57
N CYS A 430 -3.64 9.09 -41.78
CA CYS A 430 -3.61 10.56 -41.79
C CYS A 430 -2.21 11.08 -41.42
N ARG A 431 -1.51 10.47 -40.44
CA ARG A 431 -0.14 10.84 -40.09
C ARG A 431 0.87 10.53 -41.20
N LEU A 432 0.55 9.61 -42.11
CA LEU A 432 1.33 9.34 -43.32
C LEU A 432 0.95 10.26 -44.50
N ASN A 433 -0.06 11.11 -44.35
CA ASN A 433 -0.69 11.88 -45.43
C ASN A 433 -1.20 10.98 -46.57
N ASP A 434 -1.68 9.78 -46.25
CA ASP A 434 -2.21 8.84 -47.23
C ASP A 434 -3.75 8.97 -47.38
N ASP A 435 -4.16 10.14 -47.85
CA ASP A 435 -5.57 10.53 -47.94
C ASP A 435 -6.41 9.57 -48.80
N ARG A 436 -5.77 8.92 -49.79
CA ARG A 436 -6.44 7.95 -50.65
C ARG A 436 -6.83 6.70 -49.85
N ASN A 437 -5.90 6.17 -49.05
CA ASN A 437 -6.17 4.98 -48.26
C ASN A 437 -7.06 5.29 -47.05
N VAL A 438 -7.04 6.51 -46.50
CA VAL A 438 -8.01 6.95 -45.49
C VAL A 438 -9.44 6.86 -46.02
N ARG A 439 -9.71 7.42 -47.21
CA ARG A 439 -11.04 7.36 -47.84
C ARG A 439 -11.48 5.93 -48.11
N ALA A 440 -10.59 5.12 -48.72
CA ALA A 440 -10.87 3.73 -49.02
C ALA A 440 -11.18 2.91 -47.76
N LEU A 441 -10.48 3.18 -46.65
CA LEU A 441 -10.73 2.54 -45.37
C LEU A 441 -12.12 2.88 -44.82
N PHE A 442 -12.49 4.18 -44.80
CA PHE A 442 -13.80 4.61 -44.31
C PHE A 442 -14.94 4.06 -45.16
N GLU A 443 -14.86 4.17 -46.49
CA GLU A 443 -15.89 3.63 -47.38
C GLU A 443 -16.07 2.12 -47.20
N ARG A 444 -14.96 1.38 -47.09
CA ARG A 444 -15.02 -0.06 -46.82
C ARG A 444 -15.64 -0.37 -45.47
N ALA A 445 -15.23 0.33 -44.41
CA ALA A 445 -15.77 0.12 -43.06
C ALA A 445 -17.29 0.38 -43.02
N LEU A 446 -17.73 1.50 -43.58
CA LEU A 446 -19.14 1.92 -43.57
C LEU A 446 -20.03 1.02 -44.43
N SER A 447 -19.48 0.32 -45.43
CA SER A 447 -20.23 -0.70 -46.17
C SER A 447 -20.46 -2.01 -45.39
N LEU A 448 -19.70 -2.24 -44.31
CA LEU A 448 -19.73 -3.48 -43.52
C LEU A 448 -20.36 -3.29 -42.13
N LEU A 449 -20.21 -2.11 -41.53
CA LEU A 449 -20.68 -1.83 -40.18
C LEU A 449 -22.21 -1.62 -40.13
N PRO A 450 -22.89 -2.09 -39.07
CA PRO A 450 -24.26 -1.70 -38.78
C PRO A 450 -24.38 -0.17 -38.58
N ALA A 451 -25.55 0.39 -38.91
CA ALA A 451 -25.79 1.82 -38.81
C ALA A 451 -25.47 2.39 -37.42
N GLU A 452 -25.85 1.67 -36.35
CA GLU A 452 -25.66 2.08 -34.96
C GLU A 452 -24.18 2.19 -34.56
N GLU A 453 -23.33 1.29 -35.05
CA GLU A 453 -21.89 1.25 -34.76
C GLU A 453 -21.08 2.16 -35.70
N SER A 454 -21.67 2.57 -36.82
CA SER A 454 -21.02 3.40 -37.84
C SER A 454 -20.99 4.90 -37.51
N ILE A 455 -21.73 5.36 -36.48
CA ILE A 455 -21.94 6.79 -36.18
C ILE A 455 -20.61 7.52 -35.97
N GLU A 456 -19.72 6.98 -35.13
CA GLU A 456 -18.45 7.65 -34.85
C GLU A 456 -17.50 7.59 -36.05
N VAL A 457 -17.58 6.53 -36.85
CA VAL A 457 -16.82 6.40 -38.11
C VAL A 457 -17.26 7.46 -39.13
N TRP A 458 -18.57 7.64 -39.31
CA TRP A 458 -19.14 8.70 -40.15
C TRP A 458 -18.70 10.10 -39.70
N LYS A 459 -18.78 10.36 -38.40
CA LYS A 459 -18.37 11.64 -37.82
C LYS A 459 -16.88 11.91 -38.06
N ARG A 460 -16.01 10.93 -37.84
CA ARG A 460 -14.57 11.06 -38.11
C ARG A 460 -14.29 11.24 -39.61
N PHE A 461 -15.04 10.55 -40.48
CA PHE A 461 -14.89 10.69 -41.93
C PHE A 461 -15.32 12.08 -42.43
N ALA A 462 -16.45 12.60 -41.93
CA ALA A 462 -16.90 13.96 -42.24
C ALA A 462 -15.89 15.02 -41.77
N GLN A 463 -15.27 14.83 -40.60
CA GLN A 463 -14.20 15.70 -40.12
C GLN A 463 -12.96 15.65 -41.03
N PHE A 464 -12.58 14.45 -41.48
CA PHE A 464 -11.46 14.28 -42.42
C PHE A 464 -11.72 15.01 -43.75
N GLU A 465 -12.89 14.81 -44.38
CA GLU A 465 -13.21 15.51 -45.64
C GLU A 465 -13.33 17.03 -45.48
N LYS A 466 -13.72 17.52 -44.30
CA LYS A 466 -13.70 18.96 -44.02
C LYS A 466 -12.28 19.56 -44.04
N ILE A 467 -11.28 18.78 -43.62
CA ILE A 467 -9.89 19.25 -43.49
C ILE A 467 -9.10 19.02 -44.78
N TYR A 468 -9.28 17.85 -45.41
CA TYR A 468 -8.44 17.37 -46.52
C TYR A 468 -9.22 17.14 -47.83
N GLY A 469 -10.54 17.34 -47.81
CA GLY A 469 -11.43 17.14 -48.96
C GLY A 469 -11.77 18.41 -49.72
N ASP A 470 -12.63 18.26 -50.72
CA ASP A 470 -13.22 19.36 -51.48
C ASP A 470 -14.71 19.53 -51.13
N LEU A 471 -15.33 20.59 -51.66
CA LEU A 471 -16.74 20.88 -51.37
C LEU A 471 -17.68 19.74 -51.81
N SER A 472 -17.32 19.00 -52.87
CA SER A 472 -18.11 17.91 -53.42
C SER A 472 -18.06 16.66 -52.52
N SER A 473 -16.86 16.29 -52.07
CA SER A 473 -16.65 15.16 -51.15
C SER A 473 -17.30 15.40 -49.79
N MET A 474 -17.22 16.64 -49.29
CA MET A 474 -17.87 17.02 -48.02
C MET A 474 -19.41 16.94 -48.09
N LEU A 475 -20.02 17.36 -49.21
CA LEU A 475 -21.48 17.28 -49.40
C LEU A 475 -21.95 15.83 -49.53
N LYS A 476 -21.17 14.97 -50.20
CA LYS A 476 -21.47 13.54 -50.34
C LYS A 476 -21.49 12.81 -49.00
N VAL A 477 -20.53 13.09 -48.12
CA VAL A 477 -20.47 12.47 -46.79
C VAL A 477 -21.58 12.99 -45.87
N ARG A 478 -21.90 14.30 -45.92
CA ARG A 478 -23.00 14.87 -45.13
C ARG A 478 -24.40 14.38 -45.55
N GLY A 479 -24.59 14.03 -46.81
CA GLY A 479 -25.86 13.49 -47.30
C GLY A 479 -26.19 12.09 -46.77
N CYS A 480 -25.19 11.34 -46.28
CA CYS A 480 -25.34 9.98 -45.76
C CYS A 480 -25.45 9.92 -44.23
N THR A 481 -25.30 11.05 -43.53
CA THR A 481 -25.31 11.13 -42.05
C THR A 481 -26.65 11.56 -41.45
N TYR A 482 -27.72 11.68 -42.26
CA TYR A 482 -29.07 12.06 -41.84
C TYR A 482 -30.10 10.97 -42.10
#